data_AF-F4XY41-F1
#
_entry.id   AF-F4XY41-F1
#
_cell.length_a   1.000
_cell.length_b   1.000
_cell.length_c   1.000
_cell.angle_alpha   90.00
_cell.angle_beta   90.00
_cell.angle_gamma   90.00
#
_symmetry.space_group_name_H-M   'P 1'
#
loop_
_entity.id
_entity.type
_entity.pdbx_description
1 polymer ?
#
loop_
_entity_poly.entity_id
_entity_poly.type
_entity_poly.pdbx_seq_one_letter_code
_entity_poly.pdbx_strand_id
1 'polypeptide(L)' 'MGETPKTALPPQDRAASLEDQIVLTLIYLRHHINFQLLGLQFQVSESTANSTFNYWQSLLREALPASLS' A
#
# COMPACT_ATOMS: atom_id res chain seq x y z
N MET A 1 15.11 -25.10 -10.69
CA MET A 1 13.94 -24.96 -9.81
C MET A 1 13.75 -23.47 -9.60
N GLY A 2 12.74 -22.90 -10.24
CA GLY A 2 12.60 -21.45 -10.41
C GLY A 2 12.01 -20.78 -9.18
N GLU A 3 12.66 -19.72 -8.73
CA GLU A 3 12.03 -18.67 -7.94
C GLU A 3 12.55 -17.34 -8.50
N THR A 4 11.90 -16.90 -9.57
CA THR A 4 11.96 -15.50 -10.02
C THR A 4 11.56 -14.62 -8.83
N PRO A 5 12.25 -13.50 -8.56
CA PRO A 5 11.81 -12.55 -7.56
C PRO A 5 10.38 -12.17 -7.95
N LYS A 6 9.44 -12.45 -7.04
CA LYS A 6 8.02 -12.21 -7.24
C LYS A 6 7.87 -10.74 -7.63
N THR A 7 7.73 -10.50 -8.93
CA THR A 7 7.10 -9.32 -9.51
C THR A 7 5.69 -9.31 -8.93
N ALA A 8 5.57 -8.91 -7.67
CA ALA A 8 4.30 -8.62 -7.05
C ALA A 8 3.83 -7.35 -7.72
N LEU A 9 3.14 -7.54 -8.85
CA LEU A 9 2.33 -6.51 -9.45
C LEU A 9 1.46 -5.94 -8.31
N PRO A 10 1.42 -4.60 -8.12
CA PRO A 10 0.56 -3.99 -7.12
C PRO A 10 -0.85 -4.55 -7.32
N PRO A 11 -1.62 -4.82 -6.25
CA PRO A 11 -2.92 -5.47 -6.35
C PRO A 11 -3.73 -4.85 -7.49
N GLN A 12 -3.82 -5.59 -8.61
CA GLN A 12 -4.31 -5.08 -9.90
C GLN A 12 -5.84 -5.10 -9.96
N ASP A 13 -6.50 -5.07 -8.81
CA ASP A 13 -7.95 -4.94 -8.71
C ASP A 13 -8.35 -3.51 -9.05
N ARG A 14 -8.19 -3.16 -10.33
CA ARG A 14 -8.88 -2.18 -11.17
C ARG A 14 -9.38 -0.83 -10.58
N ALA A 15 -8.91 -0.35 -9.43
CA ALA A 15 -9.62 0.72 -8.72
C ALA A 15 -8.79 1.89 -8.16
N ALA A 16 -7.46 1.90 -8.28
CA ALA A 16 -6.66 3.04 -7.81
C ALA A 16 -5.40 3.23 -8.66
N SER A 17 -5.18 4.45 -9.15
CA SER A 17 -3.93 4.80 -9.83
C SER A 17 -2.74 4.54 -8.90
N LEU A 18 -1.55 4.34 -9.46
CA LEU A 18 -0.34 4.15 -8.64
C LEU A 18 -0.15 5.33 -7.66
N GLU A 19 -0.53 6.53 -8.10
CA GLU A 19 -0.60 7.74 -7.27
C GLU A 19 -1.57 7.59 -6.10
N ASP A 20 -2.79 7.10 -6.34
CA ASP A 20 -3.81 6.90 -5.30
C ASP A 20 -3.33 5.91 -4.25
N GLN A 21 -2.63 4.86 -4.66
CA GLN A 21 -2.08 3.87 -3.74
C GLN A 21 -0.98 4.44 -2.84
N ILE A 22 -0.12 5.31 -3.40
CA ILE A 22 0.90 6.04 -2.64
C ILE A 22 0.23 7.02 -1.69
N VAL A 23 -0.73 7.82 -2.17
CA VAL A 23 -1.45 8.82 -1.36
C VAL A 23 -2.24 8.15 -0.24
N LEU A 24 -2.91 7.03 -0.50
CA LEU A 24 -3.58 6.19 0.48
C LEU A 24 -2.63 5.79 1.61
N THR A 25 -1.43 5.30 1.24
CA THR A 25 -0.40 4.90 2.19
C THR A 25 0.10 6.08 3.02
N LEU A 26 0.35 7.23 2.38
CA LEU A 26 0.81 8.45 3.07
C LEU A 26 -0.26 9.03 4.01
N ILE A 27 -1.53 9.00 3.62
CA ILE A 27 -2.66 9.42 4.46
C ILE A 27 -2.77 8.51 5.68
N TYR A 28 -2.66 7.19 5.48
CA TYR A 28 -2.67 6.24 6.59
C TYR A 28 -1.50 6.50 7.55
N LEU A 29 -0.28 6.66 7.04
CA LEU A 29 0.90 6.95 7.87
C LEU A 29 0.79 8.27 8.64
N ARG A 30 0.12 9.29 8.06
CA ARG A 30 -0.02 10.60 8.69
C ARG A 30 -1.16 10.66 9.72
N HIS A 31 -2.31 10.08 9.40
CA HIS A 31 -3.54 10.27 10.16
C HIS A 31 -4.01 9.02 10.90
N HIS A 32 -3.39 7.86 10.67
CA HIS A 32 -3.78 6.58 11.25
C HIS A 32 -5.28 6.26 11.07
N ILE A 33 -5.82 6.61 9.90
CA ILE A 33 -7.23 6.39 9.56
C ILE A 33 -7.50 4.88 9.35
N ASN A 34 -8.68 4.41 9.75
CA ASN A 34 -9.06 3.01 9.58
C ASN A 34 -9.22 2.61 8.10
N PHE A 35 -8.87 1.37 7.73
CA PHE A 35 -8.89 0.90 6.33
C PHE A 35 -10.27 0.91 5.69
N GLN A 36 -11.35 0.88 6.47
CA GLN A 36 -12.73 1.01 5.98
C GLN A 36 -13.00 2.41 5.42
N LEU A 37 -12.60 3.45 6.15
CA LEU A 37 -12.78 4.84 5.72
C LEU A 37 -11.85 5.16 4.54
N LEU A 38 -10.63 4.64 4.58
CA LEU A 38 -9.67 4.73 3.49
C LEU A 38 -10.21 4.05 2.22
N GLY A 39 -10.80 2.86 2.38
CA GLY A 39 -11.48 2.15 1.31
C GLY A 39 -12.62 2.97 0.70
N LEU A 40 -13.45 3.60 1.52
CA LEU A 40 -14.51 4.49 1.05
C LEU A 40 -13.97 5.72 0.29
N GLN A 41 -12.89 6.34 0.78
CA GLN A 41 -12.30 7.54 0.18
C GLN A 41 -11.69 7.27 -1.19
N PHE A 42 -11.10 6.10 -1.38
CA PHE A 42 -10.47 5.67 -2.64
C PHE A 42 -11.35 4.73 -3.47
N GLN A 43 -12.61 4.50 -3.06
CA GLN A 43 -13.52 3.54 -3.68
C GLN A 43 -12.93 2.13 -3.85
N VAL A 44 -12.10 1.69 -2.90
CA VAL A 44 -11.52 0.35 -2.83
C VAL A 44 -12.07 -0.42 -1.64
N SER A 45 -12.03 -1.74 -1.71
CA SER A 45 -12.41 -2.57 -0.55
C SER A 45 -11.41 -2.42 0.60
N GLU A 46 -11.86 -2.64 1.84
CA GLU A 46 -10.99 -2.62 3.04
C GLU A 46 -9.77 -3.55 2.85
N SER A 47 -9.99 -4.76 2.34
CA SER A 47 -8.94 -5.74 2.08
C SER A 47 -7.94 -5.27 1.00
N THR A 48 -8.42 -4.51 0.01
CA THR A 48 -7.59 -3.90 -1.04
C THR A 48 -6.75 -2.76 -0.47
N ALA A 49 -7.33 -1.88 0.35
CA ALA A 49 -6.61 -0.82 1.05
C ALA A 49 -5.52 -1.40 1.97
N ASN A 50 -5.85 -2.45 2.73
CA ASN A 50 -4.90 -3.13 3.60
C ASN A 50 -3.75 -3.78 2.81
N SER A 51 -4.06 -4.51 1.72
CA SER A 51 -3.02 -5.13 0.89
C SER A 51 -2.11 -4.10 0.23
N THR A 52 -2.70 -2.99 -0.26
CA THR A 52 -1.97 -1.85 -0.84
C THR A 52 -1.04 -1.23 0.20
N PHE A 53 -1.56 -0.92 1.39
CA PHE A 53 -0.76 -0.37 2.48
C PHE A 53 0.40 -1.29 2.87
N ASN A 54 0.16 -2.59 3.05
CA ASN A 54 1.23 -3.54 3.42
C ASN A 54 2.33 -3.63 2.35
N TYR A 55 1.95 -3.58 1.07
CA TYR A 55 2.89 -3.56 -0.05
C TYR A 55 3.77 -2.30 0.00
N TRP A 56 3.16 -1.11 0.03
CA TRP A 56 3.90 0.15 0.07
C TRP A 56 4.67 0.34 1.36
N GLN A 57 4.14 -0.11 2.50
CA GLN A 57 4.85 -0.10 3.76
C GLN A 57 6.13 -0.95 3.70
N SER A 58 6.07 -2.13 3.07
CA SER A 58 7.24 -2.99 2.91
C SER A 58 8.30 -2.33 2.02
N LEU A 59 7.88 -1.74 0.89
CA LEU A 59 8.77 -0.96 0.01
C LEU A 59 9.36 0.25 0.72
N LEU A 60 8.55 1.01 1.46
CA LEU A 60 9.00 2.17 2.22
C LEU A 60 9.97 1.74 3.31
N ARG A 61 9.74 0.62 4.00
CA ARG A 61 10.67 0.08 5.01
C ARG A 61 12.00 -0.34 4.41
N GLU A 62 12.01 -0.82 3.17
CA GLU A 62 13.24 -1.19 2.45
C GLU A 62 13.96 0.05 1.90
N ALA A 63 13.22 1.02 1.39
CA ALA A 63 13.74 2.24 0.79
C ALA A 63 14.21 3.28 1.83
N LEU A 64 13.56 3.36 2.99
CA LEU A 64 13.98 4.22 4.11
C LEU A 64 15.05 3.46 4.91
N PRO A 65 16.33 3.89 4.89
CA PRO A 65 17.36 3.26 5.71
C PRO A 65 16.96 3.35 7.19
N ALA A 66 17.31 2.32 7.95
CA ALA A 66 17.00 2.11 9.38
C ALA A 66 17.57 3.18 10.35
N SER A 67 17.95 4.36 9.86
CA SER A 67 18.46 5.48 10.67
C SER A 67 17.38 6.22 11.46
N LEU A 68 16.12 5.79 11.43
CA LEU A 68 15.09 6.22 12.38
C LEU A 68 14.82 5.11 13.42
N SER A 69 15.90 4.49 13.93
CA SER A 69 15.87 3.72 15.19
C SER A 69 15.87 4.67 16.39
#